data_AF-A0A2E6U6K7-F1
#
_entry.id   AF-A0A2E6U6K7-F1
#
_cell.length_a   1.000
_cell.length_b   1.000
_cell.length_c   1.000
_cell.angle_alpha   90.00
_cell.angle_beta   90.00
_cell.angle_gamma   90.00
#
_symmetry.space_group_name_H-M   'P 1'
#
loop_
_entity.id
_entity.type
_entity.pdbx_description
1 polymer ?
#
loop_
_entity_poly.entity_id
_entity_poly.type
_entity_poly.pdbx_seq_one_letter_code
_entity_poly.pdbx_strand_id
1 'polypeptide(L)'
;MKPATARAKCGGSDVARQLLQHCLACNGWTLAATCCDQPTRAAAPIKWSPEDAKAPYRRRLENVEDPAWVESLPKLGERSEEE
;
A
#
# COMPACT_ATOMS: atom_id res chain seq x y z
N MET A 1 3.81 28.83 25.94
CA MET A 1 2.53 28.35 25.37
C MET A 1 2.78 26.96 24.80
N LYS A 2 2.22 25.90 25.37
CA LYS A 2 2.41 24.53 24.87
C LYS A 2 1.36 24.24 23.79
N PRO A 3 1.71 23.70 22.61
CA PRO A 3 0.70 23.34 21.62
C PRO A 3 -0.15 22.20 22.18
N ALA A 4 -1.47 22.40 22.16
CA ALA A 4 -2.44 21.38 22.52
C ALA A 4 -2.30 20.21 21.54
N THR A 5 -1.84 19.07 22.03
CA THR A 5 -1.86 17.82 21.27
C THR A 5 -3.32 17.42 21.10
N ALA A 6 -3.84 17.64 19.89
CA ALA A 6 -5.14 17.13 19.50
C ALA A 6 -5.11 15.59 19.63
N ARG A 7 -5.82 15.07 20.62
CA ARG A 7 -6.01 13.64 20.82
C ARG A 7 -6.79 13.11 19.62
N ALA A 8 -6.07 12.52 18.66
CA ALA A 8 -6.67 11.85 17.52
C ALA A 8 -7.69 10.83 18.06
N LYS A 9 -8.98 11.06 17.78
CA LYS A 9 -10.02 10.07 18.07
C LYS A 9 -9.70 8.83 17.24
N CYS A 10 -9.20 7.80 17.90
CA CYS A 10 -9.16 6.45 17.37
C CYS A 10 -10.62 5.99 17.23
N GLY A 11 -11.26 6.32 16.10
CA GLY A 11 -12.57 5.78 15.76
C GLY A 11 -12.47 4.27 15.69
N GLY A 12 -13.02 3.60 16.71
CA GLY A 12 -13.15 2.15 16.76
C GLY A 12 -14.11 1.70 15.67
N SER A 13 -13.57 1.05 14.65
CA SER A 13 -14.28 0.17 13.74
C SER A 13 -13.50 -1.14 13.78
N ASP A 14 -14.16 -2.27 14.00
CA ASP A 14 -13.68 -3.64 14.32
C ASP A 14 -12.66 -4.30 13.37
N VAL A 15 -11.69 -3.54 12.87
CA VAL A 15 -10.54 -4.00 12.11
C VAL A 15 -9.31 -3.42 12.78
N ALA A 16 -8.49 -4.29 13.38
CA ALA A 16 -7.22 -3.91 13.97
C ALA A 16 -6.35 -3.24 12.91
N ARG A 17 -6.10 -1.92 13.06
CA ARG A 17 -5.19 -1.20 12.15
C ARG A 17 -3.76 -1.60 12.48
N GLN A 18 -2.98 -1.85 11.45
CA GLN A 18 -1.53 -1.98 11.61
C GLN A 18 -0.98 -0.69 12.22
N LEU A 19 -0.17 -0.79 13.27
CA LEU A 19 0.41 0.37 13.96
C LEU A 19 1.61 0.94 13.20
N LEU A 20 2.46 0.08 12.65
CA LEU A 20 3.65 0.47 11.90
C LEU A 20 3.27 1.00 10.51
N GLN A 21 3.71 2.23 10.22
CA GLN A 21 3.53 2.89 8.93
C GLN A 21 4.88 3.08 8.23
N HIS A 22 4.81 3.19 6.90
CA HIS A 22 5.93 3.43 6.00
C HIS A 22 5.71 4.73 5.21
N CYS A 23 6.74 5.56 5.13
CA CYS A 23 6.73 6.79 4.35
C CYS A 23 7.29 6.54 2.93
N LEU A 24 6.55 6.93 1.89
CA LEU A 24 6.99 6.76 0.50
C LEU A 24 8.05 7.79 0.06
N ALA A 25 8.18 8.92 0.76
CA ALA A 25 9.11 9.98 0.38
C ALA A 25 10.55 9.68 0.88
N CYS A 26 10.69 9.21 2.11
CA CYS A 26 11.98 8.96 2.75
C CYS A 26 12.28 7.48 3.02
N ASN A 27 11.34 6.58 2.71
CA ASN A 27 11.41 5.15 3.04
C ASN A 27 11.64 4.84 4.54
N GLY A 28 11.34 5.80 5.42
CA GLY A 28 11.42 5.63 6.86
C GLY A 28 10.18 4.96 7.46
N TRP A 29 10.35 4.32 8.61
CA TRP A 29 9.26 3.76 9.40
C TRP A 29 8.82 4.72 10.51
N THR A 30 7.51 4.83 10.72
CA THR A 30 6.94 5.68 11.77
C THR A 30 5.64 5.09 12.31
N LEU A 31 5.25 5.53 13.50
CA LEU A 31 3.93 5.23 14.09
C LEU A 31 2.92 6.36 13.84
N ALA A 32 3.38 7.51 13.32
CA ALA A 32 2.52 8.63 12.98
C ALA A 32 1.81 8.39 11.65
N ALA A 33 0.61 8.96 11.48
CA ALA A 33 -0.15 8.89 10.24
C ALA A 33 0.40 9.80 9.12
N THR A 34 1.36 10.67 9.44
CA THR A 34 1.92 11.66 8.52
C THR A 34 3.44 11.73 8.70
N CYS A 35 4.18 11.73 7.59
CA CYS A 35 5.62 11.87 7.54
C CYS A 35 6.00 12.65 6.28
N CYS A 36 6.92 13.63 6.38
CA CYS A 36 7.36 14.45 5.23
C CYS A 36 6.20 15.11 4.46
N ASP A 37 5.19 15.63 5.19
CA ASP A 37 3.98 16.25 4.64
C ASP A 37 3.13 15.35 3.73
N GLN A 38 3.36 14.04 3.77
CA GLN A 38 2.60 13.04 3.02
C GLN A 38 1.93 12.03 3.98
N PRO A 39 0.76 11.48 3.59
CA PRO A 39 0.15 10.40 4.34
C PRO A 39 1.03 9.14 4.26
N THR A 40 1.22 8.49 5.40
CA THR A 40 1.98 7.23 5.47
C THR A 40 1.08 6.05 5.12
N ARG A 41 1.66 5.00 4.52
CA ARG A 41 0.94 3.76 4.20
C ARG A 41 1.24 2.70 5.26
N ALA A 42 0.30 1.78 5.48
CA ALA A 42 0.51 0.63 6.33
C ALA A 42 1.74 -0.17 5.84
N ALA A 43 2.68 -0.46 6.75
CA ALA A 43 3.98 -1.02 6.37
C ALA A 43 3.89 -2.49 5.95
N ALA A 44 2.94 -3.26 6.51
CA ALA A 44 2.80 -4.67 6.15
C ALA A 44 1.83 -4.84 4.96
N PRO A 45 2.16 -5.73 4.01
CA PRO A 45 1.29 -6.02 2.88
C PRO A 45 -0.11 -6.52 3.29
N ILE A 46 -1.07 -6.35 2.38
CA ILE A 46 -2.40 -6.95 2.51
C ILE A 46 -2.26 -8.46 2.39
N LYS A 47 -2.92 -9.22 3.26
CA LYS A 47 -2.97 -10.68 3.17
C LYS A 47 -3.71 -11.08 1.90
N TRP A 48 -3.09 -11.92 1.08
CA TRP A 48 -3.72 -12.51 -0.09
C TRP A 48 -4.49 -13.78 0.30
N SER A 49 -5.69 -13.97 -0.25
CA SER A 49 -6.49 -15.19 -0.11
C SER A 49 -6.99 -15.67 -1.47
N PRO A 50 -7.05 -16.98 -1.74
CA PRO A 50 -7.59 -17.52 -2.99
C PRO A 50 -9.02 -17.04 -3.29
N GLU A 51 -9.85 -16.88 -2.27
CA GLU A 51 -11.26 -16.51 -2.38
C GLU A 51 -11.50 -14.99 -2.56
N ASP A 52 -10.46 -14.16 -2.58
CA ASP A 52 -10.54 -12.68 -2.45
C ASP A 52 -11.72 -12.05 -3.21
N ALA A 53 -12.83 -11.85 -2.49
CA ALA A 53 -14.08 -11.36 -3.05
C ALA A 53 -13.97 -9.90 -3.52
N LYS A 54 -12.94 -9.17 -3.10
CA LYS A 54 -12.69 -7.78 -3.49
C LYS A 54 -11.64 -7.67 -4.61
N ALA A 55 -11.08 -8.79 -5.08
CA ALA A 55 -10.14 -8.80 -6.20
C ALA A 55 -10.71 -8.13 -7.47
N PRO A 56 -11.96 -8.39 -7.91
CA PRO A 56 -12.50 -7.74 -9.12
C PRO A 56 -12.58 -6.22 -8.97
N TYR A 57 -12.92 -5.72 -7.77
CA TYR A 57 -12.97 -4.30 -7.49
C TYR A 57 -11.57 -3.66 -7.53
N ARG A 58 -10.57 -4.33 -6.94
CA ARG A 58 -9.18 -3.86 -6.96
C ARG A 58 -8.62 -3.79 -8.37
N ARG A 59 -8.89 -4.79 -9.21
CA ARG A 59 -8.47 -4.81 -10.63
C ARG A 59 -9.04 -3.65 -11.44
N ARG A 60 -10.29 -3.25 -11.18
CA ARG A 60 -10.91 -2.08 -11.82
C ARG A 60 -10.28 -0.77 -11.38
N LEU A 61 -9.95 -0.63 -10.09
CA LEU A 61 -9.26 0.57 -9.58
C LEU A 61 -7.85 0.73 -10.16
N GLU A 62 -7.16 -0.39 -10.37
CA GLU A 62 -5.81 -0.43 -10.93
C GLU A 62 -5.81 -0.46 -12.47
N ASN A 63 -6.99 -0.44 -13.13
CA ASN A 63 -7.16 -0.56 -14.58
C ASN A 63 -6.40 -1.74 -15.21
N VAL A 64 -6.34 -2.88 -14.50
CA VAL A 64 -5.61 -4.08 -14.91
C VAL A 64 -6.20 -4.74 -16.17
N GLU A 65 -7.47 -4.49 -16.45
CA GLU A 65 -8.17 -5.03 -17.61
C GLU A 65 -7.84 -4.30 -18.93
N ASP A 66 -7.15 -3.15 -18.85
CA ASP A 66 -6.71 -2.40 -20.03
C ASP A 66 -5.52 -3.10 -20.72
N PRO A 67 -5.53 -3.31 -22.04
CA PRO A 67 -4.38 -3.89 -22.76
C PRO A 67 -3.07 -3.11 -22.56
N ALA A 68 -3.12 -1.80 -22.29
CA ALA A 68 -1.93 -1.00 -21.98
C ALA A 68 -1.25 -1.42 -20.67
N TRP A 69 -2.00 -2.03 -19.73
CA TRP A 69 -1.44 -2.54 -18.47
C TRP A 69 -0.42 -3.66 -18.73
N VAL A 70 -0.67 -4.53 -19.72
CA VAL A 70 0.24 -5.64 -20.07
C VAL A 70 1.60 -5.11 -20.52
N GLU A 71 1.64 -4.00 -21.25
CA GLU A 71 2.90 -3.38 -21.68
C GLU A 71 3.70 -2.76 -20.55
N SER A 72 3.05 -2.42 -19.43
CA SER A 72 3.73 -1.89 -18.23
C SER A 72 4.42 -2.98 -17.41
N LEU A 73 4.13 -4.26 -17.67
CA LEU A 73 4.71 -5.36 -16.92
C LEU A 73 6.22 -5.48 -17.19
N PRO A 74 7.03 -5.78 -16.16
CA PRO A 74 8.44 -6.10 -16.36
C PRO A 74 8.58 -7.29 -17.32
N LYS A 75 9.20 -7.05 -18.47
CA LYS A 75 9.50 -8.10 -19.44
C LYS A 75 10.72 -8.88 -18.91
N LEU A 76 10.61 -10.21 -18.87
CA LEU A 76 11.78 -11.04 -18.61
C LEU A 76 12.77 -10.77 -19.76
N GLY A 77 14.03 -10.48 -19.45
CA GLY A 77 15.06 -10.40 -20.47
C GLY A 77 15.13 -11.72 -21.24
N GLU A 78 15.57 -11.68 -22.49
CA GLU A 78 15.81 -12.90 -23.27
C GLU A 78 16.73 -13.83 -22.48
N ARG A 79 16.20 -14.97 -22.05
CA ARG A 79 17.02 -16.05 -21.49
C ARG A 79 17.73 -16.68 -22.68
N SER A 80 19.01 -16.37 -22.89
CA SER A 80 19.85 -17.09 -23.84
C SER A 80 19.80 -18.57 -23.49
N GLU A 81 19.24 -19.39 -24.38
CA GLU A 81 19.18 -20.84 -24.26
C GLU A 81 20.58 -21.41 -24.58
N GLU A 82 21.48 -21.37 -23.60
CA GLU A 82 22.71 -22.16 -23.55
C GLU A 82 22.80 -22.80 -22.16
N GLU A 83 22.14 -23.96 -22.00
CA GLU A 83 22.49 -25.04 -21.07
C GLU A 83 21.85 -26.35 -21.53
#